data_AF-A0A6P3W5B4-F1
#
_entry.id   AF-A0A6P3W5B4-F1
#
_cell.length_a   1.000
_cell.length_b   1.000
_cell.length_c   1.000
_cell.angle_alpha   90.00
_cell.angle_beta   90.00
_cell.angle_gamma   90.00
#
_symmetry.space_group_name_H-M   'P 1'
#
loop_
_entity.id
_entity.type
_entity.pdbx_description
1 polymer ?
#
loop_
_entity_poly.entity_id
_entity_poly.type
_entity_poly.pdbx_seq_one_letter_code
_entity_poly.pdbx_strand_id
1 'polypeptide(L)'
;MASFVRLSSVCHRGVKPLFARNTFLPRELLACRTLREKDCIQSSVQIHASSSSSHSAAGSKAASMHWTGERMVSVLLLSMAPAAYLYPGPAVDYAVAAALTLHGHWGIGQVLTDYVHGEAKIKLANASLYTLSMVTFAGLCYFNYKDVGICKAIAMLWSI
;
A
#
# COMPACT_ATOMS: atom_id res chain seq x y z
N MET A 1 21.01 -13.65 -10.44
CA MET A 1 21.66 -14.54 -11.43
C MET A 1 21.21 -14.14 -12.83
N ALA A 2 22.20 -13.84 -13.68
CA ALA A 2 22.25 -13.74 -15.15
C ALA A 2 21.14 -13.02 -15.97
N SER A 3 21.58 -11.96 -16.66
CA SER A 3 20.95 -11.25 -17.78
C SER A 3 20.97 -12.05 -19.08
N PHE A 4 19.96 -11.84 -19.95
CA PHE A 4 20.13 -11.92 -21.40
C PHE A 4 19.34 -10.81 -22.09
N VAL A 5 20.08 -9.89 -22.71
CA VAL A 5 19.59 -8.82 -23.59
C VAL A 5 19.59 -9.37 -25.02
N ARG A 6 18.47 -9.24 -25.74
CA ARG A 6 18.43 -9.45 -27.19
C ARG A 6 17.78 -8.24 -27.85
N LEU A 7 18.63 -7.31 -28.29
CA LEU A 7 18.24 -6.24 -29.22
C LEU A 7 18.00 -6.84 -30.60
N SER A 8 16.90 -6.47 -31.24
CA SER A 8 16.79 -6.45 -32.69
C SER A 8 15.84 -5.34 -33.09
N SER A 9 16.42 -4.28 -33.64
CA SER A 9 15.77 -3.13 -34.25
C SER A 9 15.52 -3.43 -35.72
N VAL A 10 14.28 -3.30 -36.19
CA VAL A 10 13.98 -3.05 -37.60
C VAL A 10 12.79 -2.08 -37.65
N CYS A 11 13.09 -0.84 -38.03
CA CYS A 11 12.11 0.17 -38.43
C CYS A 11 11.39 -0.27 -39.70
N HIS A 12 10.06 -0.29 -39.69
CA HIS A 12 9.28 -0.16 -40.93
C HIS A 12 8.35 1.04 -40.84
N ARG A 13 8.70 2.05 -41.64
CA ARG A 13 7.96 3.28 -41.90
C ARG A 13 6.84 2.95 -42.89
N GLY A 14 5.58 3.22 -42.54
CA GLY A 14 4.42 2.98 -43.39
C GLY A 14 3.39 4.11 -43.25
N VAL A 15 3.21 4.84 -44.35
CA VAL A 15 2.35 6.03 -44.51
C VAL A 15 0.87 5.62 -44.54
N LYS A 16 -0.01 6.37 -43.85
CA LYS A 16 -1.47 6.22 -43.94
C LYS A 16 -2.04 7.21 -44.96
N PRO A 17 -2.84 6.77 -45.97
CA PRO A 17 -3.73 7.67 -46.67
C PRO A 17 -5.14 7.61 -46.07
N LEU A 18 -5.66 8.78 -45.72
CA LEU A 18 -7.06 9.07 -45.45
C LEU A 18 -7.76 9.34 -46.79
N PHE A 19 -8.86 8.64 -47.11
CA PHE A 19 -9.96 9.08 -48.00
C PHE A 19 -11.05 7.98 -47.89
N ALA A 20 -12.19 8.22 -47.24
CA ALA A 20 -13.41 8.88 -47.72
C ALA A 20 -14.51 7.88 -48.17
N ARG A 21 -15.57 7.84 -47.36
CA ARG A 21 -17.01 7.84 -47.68
C ARG A 21 -17.55 6.89 -48.78
N ASN A 22 -18.43 5.97 -48.39
CA ASN A 22 -19.83 5.97 -48.85
C ASN A 22 -20.71 4.98 -48.07
N THR A 23 -21.79 5.51 -47.49
CA THR A 23 -23.01 4.81 -47.08
C THR A 23 -23.83 4.45 -48.31
N PHE A 24 -24.26 3.17 -48.46
CA PHE A 24 -25.57 2.76 -49.01
C PHE A 24 -25.85 1.29 -48.65
N LEU A 25 -26.97 1.05 -47.96
CA LEU A 25 -27.65 -0.25 -47.76
C LEU A 25 -28.49 -0.55 -49.02
N PRO A 26 -28.82 -1.81 -49.41
CA PRO A 26 -29.63 -2.71 -48.57
C PRO A 26 -29.43 -4.24 -48.71
N ARG A 27 -29.78 -4.93 -47.61
CA ARG A 27 -30.59 -6.17 -47.49
C ARG A 27 -30.44 -7.26 -48.57
N GLU A 28 -29.73 -8.34 -48.22
CA GLU A 28 -30.01 -9.69 -48.73
C GLU A 28 -30.18 -10.67 -47.56
N LEU A 29 -31.21 -11.50 -47.67
CA LEU A 29 -31.73 -12.45 -46.70
C LEU A 29 -31.15 -13.85 -46.98
N LEU A 30 -31.00 -14.65 -45.91
CA LEU A 30 -30.83 -16.12 -45.89
C LEU A 30 -29.55 -16.69 -46.54
N ALA A 31 -28.64 -17.18 -45.68
CA ALA A 31 -28.10 -18.56 -45.71
C ALA A 31 -26.72 -18.64 -45.05
N CYS A 32 -26.66 -18.91 -43.74
CA CYS A 32 -25.66 -19.83 -43.15
C CYS A 32 -26.04 -20.11 -41.68
N ARG A 33 -27.20 -20.74 -41.46
CA ARG A 33 -27.67 -21.18 -40.14
C ARG A 33 -27.37 -22.68 -39.97
N THR A 34 -26.13 -23.11 -40.13
CA THR A 34 -25.72 -24.51 -39.85
C THR A 34 -24.21 -24.64 -39.68
N LEU A 35 -23.62 -23.96 -38.70
CA LEU A 35 -22.36 -24.38 -38.04
C LEU A 35 -22.42 -24.01 -36.55
N ARG A 36 -23.57 -24.28 -35.91
CA ARG A 36 -23.86 -23.99 -34.49
C ARG A 36 -23.72 -25.23 -33.58
N GLU A 37 -23.28 -26.39 -34.06
CA GLU A 37 -23.53 -27.63 -33.30
C GLU A 37 -22.33 -28.54 -33.04
N LYS A 38 -21.09 -28.17 -33.37
CA LYS A 38 -19.96 -29.12 -33.24
C LYS A 38 -18.64 -28.61 -32.68
N ASP A 39 -18.61 -27.46 -31.99
CA ASP A 39 -17.51 -27.13 -31.08
C ASP A 39 -17.96 -27.26 -29.63
N CYS A 40 -18.08 -28.53 -29.29
CA CYS A 40 -17.95 -29.14 -27.99
C CYS A 40 -17.04 -28.33 -27.04
N ILE A 41 -17.58 -27.98 -25.87
CA ILE A 41 -16.95 -28.20 -24.57
C ILE A 41 -15.43 -28.02 -24.56
N GLN A 42 -14.99 -26.77 -24.67
CA GLN A 42 -13.71 -26.35 -24.13
C GLN A 42 -13.86 -24.93 -23.59
N SER A 43 -14.61 -24.81 -22.48
CA SER A 43 -14.55 -23.63 -21.64
C SER A 43 -13.24 -23.68 -20.86
N SER A 44 -12.14 -23.40 -21.56
CA SER A 44 -10.93 -22.92 -20.92
C SER A 44 -11.27 -21.53 -20.39
N VAL A 45 -11.53 -21.43 -19.09
CA VAL A 45 -11.48 -20.15 -18.38
C VAL A 45 -10.03 -19.68 -18.46
N GLN A 46 -9.71 -19.02 -19.57
CA GLN A 46 -8.46 -18.34 -19.75
C GLN A 46 -8.60 -17.05 -18.94
N ILE A 47 -8.11 -17.05 -17.70
CA ILE A 47 -7.97 -15.83 -16.93
C ILE A 47 -6.99 -14.95 -17.71
N HIS A 48 -7.53 -14.01 -18.48
CA HIS A 48 -6.78 -12.92 -19.06
C HIS A 48 -6.29 -12.02 -17.91
N ALA A 49 -5.21 -12.43 -17.26
CA ALA A 49 -4.34 -11.50 -16.57
C ALA A 49 -3.67 -10.67 -17.66
N SER A 50 -4.39 -9.66 -18.14
CA SER A 50 -3.85 -8.63 -19.02
C SER A 50 -2.77 -7.91 -18.24
N SER A 51 -1.54 -8.40 -18.36
CA SER A 51 -0.33 -7.68 -18.01
C SER A 51 -0.28 -6.45 -18.92
N SER A 52 -0.98 -5.39 -18.54
CA SER A 52 -0.84 -4.07 -19.13
C SER A 52 0.56 -3.60 -18.82
N SER A 53 1.50 -3.96 -19.69
CA SER A 53 2.86 -3.46 -19.74
C SER A 53 2.83 -2.02 -20.26
N SER A 54 2.39 -1.10 -19.42
CA SER A 54 2.71 0.32 -19.56
C SER A 54 4.19 0.47 -19.18
N HIS A 55 5.03 0.70 -20.18
CA HIS A 55 6.43 1.03 -19.96
C HIS A 55 6.56 2.33 -19.13
N SER A 56 7.41 2.25 -18.09
CA SER A 56 8.05 3.38 -17.39
C SER A 56 7.34 4.00 -16.19
N ALA A 57 7.18 3.21 -15.13
CA ALA A 57 7.81 3.57 -13.86
C ALA A 57 8.56 2.33 -13.39
N ALA A 58 9.86 2.41 -13.10
CA ALA A 58 10.51 1.37 -12.31
C ALA A 58 9.69 1.26 -11.01
N GLY A 59 8.94 0.16 -10.85
CA GLY A 59 7.90 0.05 -9.83
C GLY A 59 8.51 0.19 -8.44
N SER A 60 8.33 1.37 -7.82
CA SER A 60 8.82 1.61 -6.46
C SER A 60 8.17 0.61 -5.51
N LYS A 61 8.99 -0.09 -4.73
CA LYS A 61 8.53 -1.03 -3.70
C LYS A 61 8.03 -0.32 -2.44
N ALA A 62 8.00 1.02 -2.42
CA ALA A 62 7.68 1.84 -1.24
C ALA A 62 6.37 1.43 -0.55
N ALA A 63 5.27 1.24 -1.30
CA ALA A 63 3.99 0.84 -0.71
C ALA A 63 4.06 -0.56 -0.07
N SER A 64 4.69 -1.53 -0.73
CA SER A 64 4.88 -2.87 -0.17
C SER A 64 5.82 -2.89 1.04
N MET A 65 6.85 -2.03 1.03
CA MET A 65 7.78 -1.88 2.16
C MET A 65 7.09 -1.19 3.34
N HIS A 66 6.24 -0.21 3.09
CA HIS A 66 5.43 0.45 4.12
C HIS A 66 4.50 -0.56 4.80
N TRP A 67 3.74 -1.34 4.02
CA TRP A 67 2.88 -2.40 4.54
C TRP A 67 3.66 -3.41 5.38
N THR A 68 4.83 -3.84 4.89
CA THR A 68 5.70 -4.77 5.62
C THR A 68 6.20 -4.14 6.93
N GLY A 69 6.62 -2.87 6.88
CA GLY A 69 7.07 -2.10 8.04
C GLY A 69 6.00 -1.99 9.13
N GLU A 70 4.75 -1.72 8.75
CA GLU A 70 3.63 -1.71 9.70
C GLU A 70 3.48 -3.05 10.43
N ARG A 71 3.61 -4.18 9.73
CA ARG A 71 3.54 -5.51 10.35
C ARG A 71 4.72 -5.74 11.29
N MET A 72 5.92 -5.33 10.90
CA MET A 72 7.11 -5.46 11.75
C MET A 72 7.00 -4.65 13.04
N VAL A 73 6.56 -3.39 12.94
CA VAL A 73 6.34 -2.55 14.13
C VAL A 73 5.21 -3.11 15.01
N SER A 74 4.18 -3.72 14.42
CA SER A 74 3.10 -4.39 15.18
C SER A 74 3.61 -5.58 15.99
N VAL A 75 4.43 -6.45 15.37
CA VAL A 75 5.05 -7.59 16.07
C VAL A 75 6.03 -7.11 17.14
N LEU A 76 6.78 -6.05 16.86
CA LEU A 76 7.69 -5.44 17.83
C LEU A 76 6.92 -4.87 19.02
N LEU A 77 5.84 -4.11 18.79
CA LEU A 77 5.03 -3.56 19.87
C LEU A 77 4.38 -4.67 20.70
N LEU A 78 3.92 -5.76 20.06
CA LEU A 78 3.39 -6.94 20.74
C LEU A 78 4.43 -7.59 21.66
N SER A 79 5.69 -7.72 21.22
CA SER A 79 6.76 -8.29 22.04
C SER A 79 7.28 -7.33 23.13
N MET A 80 7.05 -6.03 23.00
CA MET A 80 7.39 -5.07 24.05
C MET A 80 6.54 -5.23 25.31
N ALA A 81 5.30 -5.73 25.23
CA ALA A 81 4.46 -5.94 26.42
C ALA A 81 5.09 -6.92 27.44
N PRO A 82 5.46 -8.17 27.05
CA PRO A 82 6.17 -9.06 27.98
C PRO A 82 7.57 -8.54 28.34
N ALA A 83 8.27 -7.85 27.43
CA ALA A 83 9.58 -7.26 27.73
C ALA A 83 9.51 -6.18 28.82
N ALA A 84 8.50 -5.30 28.76
CA ALA A 84 8.24 -4.26 29.75
C ALA A 84 7.90 -4.82 31.13
N TYR A 85 7.22 -5.96 31.17
CA TYR A 85 6.91 -6.65 32.42
C TYR A 85 8.14 -7.32 33.06
N LEU A 86 8.93 -8.04 32.25
CA LEU A 86 10.06 -8.84 32.74
C LEU A 86 11.32 -8.00 32.98
N TYR A 87 11.56 -6.97 32.16
CA TYR A 87 12.79 -6.18 32.15
C TYR A 87 12.48 -4.67 32.13
N PRO A 88 11.78 -4.13 33.15
CA PRO A 88 11.47 -2.70 33.19
C PRO A 88 12.76 -1.86 33.28
N GLY A 89 12.84 -0.80 32.49
CA GLY A 89 13.94 0.15 32.54
C GLY A 89 14.00 1.08 31.32
N PRO A 90 14.95 2.04 31.32
CA PRO A 90 14.96 3.15 30.35
C PRO A 90 14.99 2.70 28.88
N ALA A 91 15.75 1.65 28.57
CA ALA A 91 15.82 1.12 27.21
C ALA A 91 14.45 0.64 26.70
N VAL A 92 13.72 -0.08 27.55
CA VAL A 92 12.37 -0.57 27.21
C VAL A 92 11.38 0.60 27.21
N ASP A 93 11.50 1.55 28.12
CA ASP A 93 10.64 2.75 28.16
C ASP A 93 10.73 3.57 26.86
N TYR A 94 11.94 3.84 26.37
CA TYR A 94 12.12 4.55 25.09
C TYR A 94 11.72 3.70 23.89
N ALA A 95 11.97 2.38 23.91
CA ALA A 95 11.54 1.48 22.84
C ALA A 95 10.01 1.41 22.75
N VAL A 96 9.31 1.31 23.88
CA VAL A 96 7.84 1.36 23.97
C VAL A 96 7.34 2.71 23.47
N ALA A 97 7.92 3.83 23.90
CA ALA A 97 7.53 5.16 23.44
C ALA A 97 7.64 5.30 21.91
N ALA A 98 8.74 4.83 21.31
CA ALA A 98 8.96 4.87 19.88
C ALA A 98 7.99 3.96 19.12
N ALA A 99 7.89 2.69 19.54
CA ALA A 99 7.06 1.69 18.87
C ALA A 99 5.57 2.05 18.96
N LEU A 100 5.10 2.47 20.13
CA LEU A 100 3.71 2.86 20.35
C LEU A 100 3.33 4.07 19.49
N THR A 101 4.19 5.10 19.47
CA THR A 101 3.90 6.32 18.70
C THR A 101 3.95 6.06 17.19
N LEU A 102 4.94 5.29 16.71
CA LEU A 102 5.05 4.97 15.29
C LEU A 102 3.91 4.06 14.81
N HIS A 103 3.55 3.05 15.59
CA HIS A 103 2.42 2.17 15.30
C HIS A 103 1.11 2.97 15.22
N GLY A 104 0.87 3.85 16.20
CA GLY A 104 -0.29 4.74 16.21
C GLY A 104 -0.30 5.71 15.04
N HIS A 105 0.84 6.31 14.68
CA HIS A 105 0.95 7.23 13.55
C HIS A 105 0.53 6.57 12.23
N TRP A 106 1.07 5.39 11.91
CA TRP A 106 0.68 4.67 10.70
C TRP A 106 -0.76 4.16 10.75
N GLY A 107 -1.22 3.66 11.90
CA GLY A 107 -2.59 3.20 12.07
C GLY A 107 -3.61 4.32 11.82
N ILE A 108 -3.42 5.49 12.42
CA ILE A 108 -4.27 6.67 12.19
C ILE A 108 -4.11 7.17 10.75
N GLY A 109 -2.91 7.09 10.16
CA GLY A 109 -2.68 7.40 8.75
C GLY A 109 -3.57 6.60 7.80
N GLN A 110 -3.82 5.31 8.09
CA GLN A 110 -4.76 4.49 7.32
C GLN A 110 -6.21 4.99 7.48
N VAL A 111 -6.64 5.31 8.72
CA VAL A 111 -7.96 5.90 8.97
C VAL A 111 -8.14 7.21 8.20
N LEU A 112 -7.13 8.09 8.19
CA LEU A 112 -7.17 9.34 7.44
C LEU A 112 -7.30 9.08 5.94
N THR A 113 -6.54 8.11 5.41
CA THR A 113 -6.56 7.74 4.00
C THR A 113 -7.93 7.21 3.58
N ASP A 114 -8.60 6.43 4.44
CA ASP A 114 -9.88 5.81 4.15
C ASP A 114 -11.07 6.78 4.22
N TYR A 115 -11.01 7.77 5.12
CA TYR A 115 -12.19 8.58 5.45
C TYR A 115 -12.07 10.08 5.16
N VAL A 116 -10.86 10.64 5.06
CA VAL A 116 -10.67 12.08 4.79
C VAL A 116 -10.53 12.33 3.29
N HIS A 117 -11.55 12.98 2.74
CA HIS A 117 -11.60 13.31 1.32
C HIS A 117 -11.43 14.82 1.08
N GLY A 118 -10.76 15.18 -0.02
CA GLY A 118 -10.49 16.54 -0.47
C GLY A 118 -9.06 16.99 -0.15
N GLU A 119 -8.34 17.51 -1.15
CA GLU A 119 -6.88 17.75 -1.04
C GLU A 119 -6.50 18.66 0.13
N ALA A 120 -7.24 19.75 0.36
CA ALA A 120 -6.97 20.66 1.47
C ALA A 120 -7.16 19.97 2.83
N LYS A 121 -8.22 19.17 2.98
CA LYS A 121 -8.50 18.41 4.21
C LYS A 121 -7.46 17.32 4.44
N ILE A 122 -7.04 16.61 3.40
CA ILE A 122 -5.99 15.58 3.48
C ILE A 122 -4.67 16.19 3.95
N LYS A 123 -4.26 17.32 3.37
CA LYS A 123 -3.03 18.02 3.79
C LYS A 123 -3.11 18.48 5.24
N LEU A 124 -4.23 19.07 5.64
CA LEU A 124 -4.45 19.51 7.02
C LEU A 124 -4.47 18.35 8.01
N ALA A 125 -5.15 17.25 7.69
CA ALA A 125 -5.24 16.07 8.54
C ALA A 125 -3.89 15.36 8.68
N ASN A 126 -3.11 15.26 7.60
CA ASN A 126 -1.76 14.72 7.68
C ASN A 126 -0.84 15.62 8.50
N ALA A 127 -0.90 16.95 8.32
CA ALA A 127 -0.13 17.89 9.12
C ALA A 127 -0.47 17.77 10.62
N SER A 128 -1.76 17.69 10.97
CA SER A 128 -2.17 17.52 12.35
C SER A 128 -1.73 16.17 12.93
N LEU A 129 -1.78 15.09 12.14
CA LEU A 129 -1.28 13.78 12.54
C LEU A 129 0.23 13.80 12.82
N TYR A 130 1.03 14.47 11.98
CA TYR A 130 2.46 14.66 12.24
C TYR A 130 2.70 15.45 13.52
N THR A 131 2.01 16.58 13.70
CA THR A 131 2.14 17.38 14.93
C THR A 131 1.77 16.58 16.17
N LEU A 132 0.62 15.87 16.13
CA LEU A 132 0.17 15.02 17.23
C LEU A 132 1.24 13.97 17.57
N SER A 133 1.74 13.26 16.56
CA SER A 133 2.73 12.19 16.76
C SER A 133 4.05 12.71 17.30
N MET A 134 4.51 13.87 16.83
CA MET A 134 5.72 14.52 17.33
C MET A 134 5.57 14.96 18.79
N VAL A 135 4.43 15.59 19.13
CA VAL A 135 4.14 16.02 20.51
C VAL A 135 4.01 14.79 21.42
N THR A 136 3.32 13.73 20.99
CA THR A 136 3.20 12.49 21.75
C THR A 136 4.57 11.85 21.99
N PHE A 137 5.38 11.66 20.95
CA PHE A 137 6.70 11.06 21.10
C PHE A 137 7.63 11.89 21.98
N ALA A 138 7.64 13.22 21.79
CA ALA A 138 8.43 14.13 22.61
C ALA A 138 7.96 14.12 24.07
N GLY A 139 6.64 14.12 24.31
CA GLY A 139 6.05 14.05 25.64
C GLY A 139 6.41 12.74 26.35
N LEU A 140 6.32 11.60 25.67
CA LEU A 140 6.73 10.30 26.22
C LEU A 140 8.24 10.26 26.49
N CYS A 141 9.06 10.78 25.58
CA CYS A 141 10.51 10.87 25.80
C CYS A 141 10.86 11.78 26.99
N TYR A 142 10.15 12.89 27.13
CA TYR A 142 10.31 13.82 28.23
C TYR A 142 9.89 13.17 29.55
N PHE A 143 8.76 12.46 29.58
CA PHE A 143 8.30 11.69 30.74
C PHE A 143 9.32 10.61 31.14
N ASN A 144 9.88 9.88 30.17
CA ASN A 144 10.94 8.92 30.43
C ASN A 144 12.26 9.55 30.93
N TYR A 145 12.52 10.81 30.59
CA TYR A 145 13.77 11.49 30.95
C TYR A 145 13.68 12.25 32.28
N LYS A 146 12.54 12.88 32.54
CA LYS A 146 12.33 13.82 33.66
C LYS A 146 11.41 13.28 34.76
N ASP A 147 10.72 12.18 34.51
CA ASP A 147 9.82 11.54 35.44
C ASP A 147 10.20 10.05 35.65
N VAL A 148 9.32 9.27 36.26
CA VAL A 148 9.56 7.87 36.65
C VAL A 148 9.71 6.89 35.46
N GLY A 149 9.27 7.26 34.26
CA GLY A 149 9.27 6.39 33.06
C GLY A 149 8.03 5.50 32.94
N ILE A 150 7.69 5.11 31.70
CA ILE A 150 6.42 4.44 31.36
C ILE A 150 6.19 3.15 32.14
N CYS A 151 7.16 2.23 32.17
CA CYS A 151 7.02 0.93 32.84
C CYS A 151 6.77 1.12 34.34
N LYS A 152 7.54 2.01 34.98
CA LYS A 152 7.38 2.26 36.42
C LYS A 152 6.09 3.01 36.72
N ALA A 153 5.69 3.96 35.88
CA ALA A 153 4.44 4.69 36.01
C ALA A 153 3.24 3.74 35.97
N ILE A 154 3.22 2.79 35.03
CA ILE A 154 2.16 1.77 34.95
C ILE A 154 2.16 0.89 36.21
N ALA A 155 3.33 0.47 36.70
CA ALA A 155 3.43 -0.33 37.92
C ALA A 155 2.91 0.44 39.15
N MET A 156 3.21 1.73 39.27
CA MET A 156 2.69 2.59 40.34
C MET A 156 1.18 2.79 40.22
N LEU A 157 0.68 3.04 39.01
CA LEU A 157 -0.75 3.19 38.74
C LEU A 157 -1.55 1.94 39.11
N TRP A 158 -0.98 0.75 38.87
CA TRP A 158 -1.61 -0.53 39.19
C TRP A 158 -1.47 -0.97 40.66
N SER A 159 -0.77 -0.17 41.47
CA SER A 159 -0.61 -0.38 42.92
C SER A 159 -1.51 0.53 43.77
N ILE A 160 -2.38 1.30 43.12
CA ILE A 160 -3.47 2.08 43.73
C ILE A 160 -4.62 1.13 44.08
#